data_AF-A0A930BT83-F1
#
_entry.id   AF-A0A930BT83-F1
#
_cell.length_a   1.000
_cell.length_b   1.000
_cell.length_c   1.000
_cell.angle_alpha   90.00
_cell.angle_beta   90.00
_cell.angle_gamma   90.00
#
_symmetry.space_group_name_H-M   'P 1'
#
loop_
_entity.id
_entity.type
_entity.pdbx_description
1 polymer ?
#
loop_
_entity_poly.entity_id
_entity_poly.type
_entity_poly.pdbx_seq_one_letter_code
_entity_poly.pdbx_strand_id
1 'polypeptide(L)' 'MQINRPPLQWLSVLMALMLSMMAQADDGLDSLEKRLKDMYPATRIERVQTSEIPALFEVTMGKNTAYTDVT' A
#
# COMPACT_ATOMS: atom_id res chain seq x y z
N MET A 1 -28.01 30.75 12.01
CA MET A 1 -27.07 29.85 11.31
C MET A 1 -27.73 28.47 11.18
N GLN A 2 -28.20 28.11 9.99
CA GLN A 2 -28.65 26.73 9.71
C GLN A 2 -27.43 25.87 9.43
N ILE A 3 -27.19 24.88 10.28
CA ILE A 3 -26.16 23.86 10.06
C ILE A 3 -26.75 22.87 9.04
N ASN A 4 -26.36 23.03 7.77
CA ASN A 4 -26.61 22.05 6.72
C ASN A 4 -25.94 20.74 7.12
N ARG A 5 -26.71 19.78 7.66
CA ARG A 5 -26.21 18.42 7.89
C ARG A 5 -26.07 17.76 6.53
N PRO A 6 -24.85 17.37 6.09
CA PRO A 6 -24.69 16.68 4.81
C PRO A 6 -25.49 15.37 4.86
N PRO A 7 -26.24 15.03 3.80
CA PRO A 7 -27.06 13.83 3.79
C PRO A 7 -26.16 12.60 3.96
N LEU A 8 -26.57 11.67 4.83
CA LEU A 8 -25.83 10.47 5.23
C LEU A 8 -25.24 9.68 4.05
N GLN A 9 -25.88 9.78 2.88
CA GLN A 9 -25.43 9.18 1.62
C GLN A 9 -24.03 9.64 1.17
N TRP A 10 -23.64 10.89 1.43
CA TRP A 10 -22.33 11.41 1.03
C TRP A 10 -21.22 10.83 1.89
N LEU A 11 -21.51 10.53 3.16
CA LEU A 11 -20.57 9.85 4.06
C LEU A 11 -20.28 8.43 3.57
N SER A 12 -21.31 7.72 3.10
CA SER A 12 -21.16 6.37 2.53
C SER A 12 -20.31 6.36 1.26
N VAL A 13 -20.49 7.35 0.38
CA VAL A 13 -19.68 7.49 -0.85
C VAL A 13 -18.21 7.77 -0.51
N LEU A 14 -17.95 8.67 0.45
CA LEU A 14 -16.59 8.97 0.90
C LEU A 14 -15.91 7.74 1.51
N MET A 15 -16.65 6.96 2.30
CA MET A 15 -16.14 5.74 2.92
C MET A 15 -15.85 4.65 1.88
N ALA A 16 -16.71 4.49 0.86
CA ALA A 16 -16.47 3.59 -0.26
C ALA A 16 -15.21 3.97 -1.05
N LEU A 17 -14.99 5.27 -1.29
CA LEU A 17 -13.81 5.76 -1.99
C LEU A 17 -12.50 5.44 -1.22
N MET A 18 -12.52 5.62 0.10
CA MET A 18 -11.38 5.31 0.99
C MET A 18 -11.07 3.80 1.00
N LEU A 19 -12.10 2.95 1.00
CA LEU A 19 -11.95 1.49 0.96
C LEU A 19 -11.33 1.01 -0.37
N SER A 20 -11.69 1.63 -1.49
CA SER A 20 -11.12 1.30 -2.81
C SER A 20 -9.61 1.58 -2.88
N MET A 21 -9.12 2.63 -2.21
CA MET A 21 -7.69 2.95 -2.17
C MET A 21 -6.87 1.90 -1.40
N MET A 22 -7.45 1.28 -0.37
CA MET A 22 -6.75 0.25 0.42
C MET A 22 -6.59 -1.07 -0.35
N ALA A 23 -7.59 -1.46 -1.15
CA ALA A 23 -7.51 -2.67 -1.95
C ALA A 23 -6.42 -2.60 -3.04
N GLN A 24 -6.22 -1.43 -3.65
CA GLN A 24 -5.20 -1.24 -4.69
C GLN A 24 -3.75 -1.29 -4.16
N ALA A 25 -3.53 -1.00 -2.89
CA ALA A 25 -2.21 -1.09 -2.27
C ALA A 25 -1.78 -2.55 -2.05
N ASP A 26 -2.74 -3.45 -1.79
CA ASP A 26 -2.50 -4.87 -1.49
C ASP A 26 -2.07 -5.65 -2.74
N ASP A 27 -2.78 -5.47 -3.87
CA ASP A 27 -2.43 -6.09 -5.15
C ASP A 27 -1.03 -5.65 -5.65
N GLY A 28 -0.67 -4.39 -5.42
CA GLY A 28 0.66 -3.86 -5.76
C GLY A 28 1.78 -4.51 -4.94
N LEU A 29 1.52 -4.76 -3.67
CA LEU A 29 2.44 -5.39 -2.72
C LEU A 29 2.76 -6.85 -3.10
N ASP A 30 1.73 -7.64 -3.41
CA ASP A 30 1.89 -9.04 -3.82
C ASP A 30 2.67 -9.18 -5.13
N SER A 31 2.40 -8.30 -6.09
CA SER A 31 3.11 -8.32 -7.38
C SER A 31 4.58 -7.94 -7.23
N LEU A 32 4.89 -6.95 -6.39
CA LEU A 32 6.24 -6.51 -6.08
C LEU A 32 7.02 -7.60 -5.33
N GLU A 33 6.41 -8.24 -4.33
CA GLU A 33 7.05 -9.32 -3.58
C GLU A 33 7.44 -10.48 -4.51
N LYS A 34 6.54 -10.88 -5.42
CA LYS A 34 6.83 -11.92 -6.42
C LYS A 34 7.98 -11.53 -7.33
N ARG A 35 7.98 -10.31 -7.85
CA ARG A 35 9.07 -9.80 -8.71
C ARG A 35 10.41 -9.80 -7.98
N LEU A 36 10.45 -9.32 -6.73
CA LEU A 36 11.68 -9.28 -5.96
C LEU A 36 12.22 -10.69 -5.66
N LYS A 37 11.35 -11.66 -5.38
CA LYS A 37 11.73 -13.06 -5.22
C LYS A 37 12.29 -13.67 -6.51
N ASP A 38 11.72 -13.32 -7.67
CA ASP A 38 12.19 -13.78 -8.98
C ASP A 38 13.56 -13.18 -9.34
N MET A 39 13.75 -11.87 -9.11
CA MET A 39 15.01 -11.17 -9.41
C MET A 39 16.15 -11.53 -8.44
N TYR A 40 15.83 -11.73 -7.16
CA TYR A 40 16.81 -11.96 -6.10
C TYR A 40 16.56 -13.29 -5.38
N PRO A 41 16.69 -14.45 -6.05
CA PRO A 41 16.34 -15.74 -5.48
C PRO A 41 17.23 -16.17 -4.30
N ALA A 42 18.43 -15.58 -4.16
CA ALA A 42 19.33 -15.81 -3.04
C ALA A 42 19.03 -14.93 -1.82
N THR A 43 18.12 -13.95 -1.95
CA THR A 43 17.78 -12.99 -0.89
C THR A 43 16.54 -13.44 -0.15
N ARG A 44 16.63 -13.54 1.18
CA ARG A 44 15.48 -13.84 2.02
C ARG A 44 14.73 -12.55 2.36
N ILE A 45 13.66 -12.28 1.61
CA ILE A 45 12.73 -11.18 1.89
C ILE A 45 11.80 -11.63 3.01
N GLU A 46 11.80 -10.91 4.13
CA GLU A 46 10.96 -11.22 5.29
C GLU A 46 9.63 -10.47 5.26
N ARG A 47 9.64 -9.24 4.75
CA ARG A 47 8.44 -8.42 4.63
C ARG A 47 8.60 -7.39 3.52
N VAL A 48 7.54 -7.18 2.77
CA VAL A 48 7.36 -6.00 1.90
C VAL A 48 6.15 -5.23 2.46
N GLN A 49 6.27 -3.92 2.58
CA GLN A 49 5.15 -3.06 3.05
C GLN A 49 5.22 -1.70 2.37
N THR A 50 4.11 -0.97 2.37
CA THR A 50 4.09 0.42 1.91
C THR A 50 4.93 1.28 2.86
N SER A 51 5.77 2.16 2.30
CA SER A 51 6.55 3.11 3.10
C SER A 51 5.69 4.31 3.52
N GLU A 52 6.14 5.02 4.55
CA GLU A 52 5.64 6.37 4.88
C GLU A 52 5.92 7.36 3.75
N ILE A 53 6.92 7.07 2.90
CA ILE A 53 7.23 7.86 1.71
C ILE A 53 6.29 7.45 0.57
N PRO A 54 5.49 8.38 0.03
CA PRO A 54 4.60 8.07 -1.08
C PRO A 54 5.34 7.45 -2.26
N ALA A 55 4.72 6.45 -2.88
CA ALA A 55 5.24 5.69 -4.02
C ALA A 55 6.49 4.83 -3.76
N LEU A 56 6.94 4.70 -2.52
CA LEU A 56 7.98 3.75 -2.13
C LEU A 56 7.42 2.60 -1.28
N PHE A 57 8.07 1.45 -1.44
CA PHE A 57 7.85 0.25 -0.66
C PHE A 57 9.09 -0.03 0.17
N GLU A 58 8.85 -0.44 1.40
CA GLU A 58 9.87 -0.86 2.32
C GLU A 58 10.00 -2.39 2.26
N VAL A 59 11.23 -2.86 2.05
CA VAL A 59 11.58 -4.28 1.95
C VAL A 59 12.54 -4.62 3.08
N THR A 60 12.11 -5.47 3.99
CA THR A 60 12.90 -5.92 5.13
C THR A 60 13.55 -7.27 4.86
N MET A 61 14.85 -7.32 5.10
CA MET A 61 15.75 -8.46 4.91
C MET A 61 16.58 -8.65 6.19
N GLY A 62 16.00 -9.26 7.22
CA GLY A 62 16.64 -9.39 8.52
C GLY A 62 16.80 -8.03 9.20
N LYS A 63 18.04 -7.60 9.39
CA LYS A 63 18.37 -6.29 9.97
C LYS A 63 18.48 -5.17 8.92
N ASN A 64 18.40 -5.51 7.64
CA ASN A 64 18.52 -4.54 6.56
C ASN A 64 17.13 -4.16 6.05
N THR A 65 16.93 -2.87 5.87
CA THR A 65 15.73 -2.32 5.25
C THR A 65 16.14 -1.61 3.97
N ALA A 66 15.48 -1.94 2.87
CA ALA A 66 15.68 -1.29 1.58
C ALA A 66 14.39 -0.63 1.10
N TYR A 67 14.51 0.37 0.23
CA TYR A 67 13.38 1.06 -0.37
C TYR A 67 13.39 0.81 -1.88
N THR A 68 12.22 0.51 -2.43
CA THR A 68 12.02 0.30 -3.87
C THR A 68 10.76 1.01 -4.32
N ASP A 69 10.76 1.52 -5.54
CA ASP A 69 9.54 1.99 -6.19
C ASP A 69 8.83 0.86 -6.94
N VAL A 70 7.73 1.19 -7.63
CA VAL A 70 6.86 0.23 -8.37
C VAL A 70 7.45 -0.23 -9.70
N THR A 71 8.48 0.45 -10.24
CA THR A 71 8.88 0.32 -11.65
C THR A 71 9.60 -1.01 -11.97
#